data_AF-A0A7W9PL79-F1
#
_entry.id   AF-A0A7W9PL79-F1
#
_cell.length_a   1.000
_cell.length_b   1.000
_cell.length_c   1.000
_cell.angle_alpha   90.00
_cell.angle_beta   90.00
_cell.angle_gamma   90.00
#
_symmetry.space_group_name_H-M   'P 1'
#
loop_
_entity.id
_entity.type
_entity.pdbx_description
1 polymer ?
#
loop_
_entity_poly.entity_id
_entity_poly.type
_entity_poly.pdbx_seq_one_letter_code
_entity_poly.pdbx_strand_id
1 'polypeptide(L)' 'MHRHAGRISVADIAAQPGGIEALQRRIHELRSSGIDFAANAIEQEMTDLNLR' A
#
# COMPACT_ATOMS: atom_id res chain seq x y z
N MET A 1 16.42 8.03 -9.84
CA MET A 1 15.77 7.99 -8.51
C MET A 1 14.58 8.94 -8.53
N HIS A 2 13.39 8.43 -8.84
CA HIS A 2 12.17 9.24 -9.01
C HIS A 2 11.63 9.68 -7.63
N ARG A 3 12.03 10.86 -7.17
CA ARG A 3 11.42 11.52 -6.02
C ARG A 3 10.19 12.29 -6.51
N HIS A 4 9.03 11.64 -6.52
CA HIS A 4 7.74 12.35 -6.53
C HIS A 4 7.57 13.00 -5.15
N ALA A 5 7.94 14.27 -5.03
CA ALA A 5 8.00 15.03 -3.77
C ALA A 5 6.64 15.34 -3.11
N GLY A 6 5.66 14.44 -3.21
CA GLY A 6 4.36 14.62 -2.54
C GLY A 6 3.42 13.43 -2.57
N ARG A 7 3.81 12.30 -3.16
CA ARG A 7 3.01 11.06 -3.15
C ARG A 7 3.92 9.91 -2.76
N ILE A 8 3.71 9.40 -1.55
CA ILE A 8 4.37 8.18 -1.09
C ILE A 8 3.65 7.02 -1.79
N SER A 9 4.36 6.26 -2.61
CA SER A 9 3.81 5.11 -3.33
C SER A 9 3.83 3.85 -2.46
N VAL A 10 3.12 2.78 -2.84
CA VAL A 10 3.16 1.52 -2.09
C VAL A 10 4.59 0.97 -2.03
N ALA A 11 5.35 1.10 -3.11
CA ALA A 11 6.77 0.72 -3.15
C ALA A 11 7.62 1.48 -2.11
N ASP A 12 7.41 2.80 -1.97
CA ASP A 12 8.12 3.62 -0.97
C ASP A 12 7.74 3.23 0.46
N ILE A 13 6.47 2.84 0.69
CA ILE A 13 6.02 2.35 1.99
C ILE A 13 6.66 0.99 2.28
N ALA A 14 6.57 0.05 1.33
CA ALA A 14 7.10 -1.30 1.49
C ALA A 14 8.62 -1.36 1.67
N ALA A 15 9.36 -0.37 1.14
CA ALA A 15 10.80 -0.25 1.34
C ALA A 15 11.20 0.14 2.78
N GLN A 16 10.25 0.60 3.60
CA GLN A 16 10.49 0.93 5.00
C GLN A 16 10.34 -0.31 5.90
N PRO A 17 11.10 -0.41 7.00
CA PRO A 17 10.92 -1.49 7.97
C PRO A 17 9.49 -1.46 8.54
N GLY A 18 8.78 -2.59 8.46
CA GLY A 18 7.38 -2.69 8.87
C GLY A 18 6.37 -2.11 7.86
N GLY A 19 6.83 -1.70 6.67
CA GLY A 19 6.01 -1.08 5.64
C GLY A 19 4.94 -2.00 5.07
N ILE A 20 5.26 -3.29 4.90
CA ILE A 20 4.30 -4.31 4.43
C ILE A 20 3.17 -4.46 5.44
N GLU A 21 3.49 -4.56 6.74
CA GLU A 21 2.47 -4.65 7.80
C GLU A 21 1.62 -3.39 7.87
N ALA A 22 2.21 -2.20 7.67
CA ALA A 22 1.47 -0.94 7.62
C ALA A 22 0.48 -0.91 6.44
N LEU A 23 0.88 -1.40 5.26
CA LEU A 23 0.01 -1.53 4.09
C LEU A 23 -1.13 -2.53 4.33
N GLN A 24 -0.82 -3.70 4.90
CA GLN A 24 -1.83 -4.70 5.26
C GLN A 24 -2.84 -4.18 6.27
N ARG A 25 -2.38 -3.46 7.31
CA ARG A 25 -3.26 -2.78 8.26
C ARG A 25 -4.16 -1.77 7.55
N ARG A 26 -3.60 -0.98 6.63
CA ARG A 26 -4.37 0.02 5.89
C ARG A 26 -5.45 -0.61 5.02
N ILE A 27 -5.13 -1.70 4.32
CA ILE A 27 -6.10 -2.50 3.55
C ILE A 27 -7.24 -2.98 4.46
N HIS A 28 -6.89 -3.50 5.64
CA HIS A 28 -7.90 -3.97 6.61
C HIS A 28 -8.82 -2.83 7.10
N GLU A 29 -8.25 -1.67 7.44
CA GLU A 29 -9.02 -0.48 7.86
C GLU A 29 -9.95 0.02 6.74
N LEU A 30 -9.49 0.03 5.50
CA LEU A 30 -10.27 0.45 4.34
C LEU A 30 -11.44 -0.50 4.08
N ARG A 31 -11.21 -1.82 4.13
CA ARG A 31 -12.29 -2.82 4.00
C ARG A 31 -13.30 -2.74 5.15
N SER A 32 -12.82 -2.57 6.37
CA SER A 32 -13.69 -2.37 7.54
C SER A 32 -14.55 -1.11 7.41
N SER A 33 -14.02 -0.07 6.75
CA SER A 33 -14.72 1.18 6.45
C SER A 33 -15.60 1.11 5.19
N GLY A 34 -15.65 -0.03 4.50
CA GLY A 34 -16.40 -0.21 3.24
C GLY A 34 -15.80 0.51 2.03
N ILE A 35 -14.52 0.89 2.08
CA ILE A 35 -13.80 1.56 0.99
C ILE A 35 -12.98 0.52 0.21
N ASP A 36 -13.69 -0.42 -0.43
CA ASP A 36 -13.07 -1.55 -1.13
C ASP A 36 -12.21 -1.09 -2.31
N PHE A 37 -12.58 -0.01 -3.01
CA PHE A 37 -11.80 0.50 -4.14
C PHE A 37 -10.36 0.85 -3.75
N ALA A 38 -10.18 1.57 -2.64
CA ALA A 38 -8.85 1.96 -2.17
C ALA A 38 -8.06 0.76 -1.63
N ALA A 39 -8.74 -0.18 -0.96
CA ALA A 39 -8.12 -1.42 -0.49
C ALA A 39 -7.60 -2.27 -1.67
N ASN A 40 -8.43 -2.45 -2.68
CA ASN A 40 -8.10 -3.21 -3.88
C ASN A 40 -6.96 -2.56 -4.68
N ALA A 41 -6.93 -1.22 -4.77
CA ALA A 41 -5.82 -0.51 -5.44
C ALA A 41 -4.47 -0.79 -4.76
N ILE A 42 -4.42 -0.75 -3.42
CA ILE A 42 -3.21 -1.05 -2.66
C ILE A 42 -2.82 -2.52 -2.81
N GLU A 43 -3.78 -3.46 -2.70
CA GLU A 43 -3.51 -4.89 -2.89
C GLU A 43 -2.99 -5.22 -4.29
N GLN A 44 -3.54 -4.56 -5.31
CA GLN A 44 -3.10 -4.75 -6.70
C GLN A 44 -1.67 -4.26 -6.90
N GLU A 45 -1.32 -3.09 -6.36
CA GLU A 45 0.04 -2.54 -6.45
C GLU A 45 1.03 -3.40 -5.64
N MET A 46 0.66 -3.90 -4.46
CA MET A 46 1.48 -4.86 -3.71
C MET A 46 1.71 -6.17 -4.48
N THR A 47 0.69 -6.64 -5.21
CA THR A 47 0.79 -7.85 -6.04
C THR A 47 1.72 -7.63 -7.23
N ASP A 48 1.61 -6.48 -7.91
CA ASP A 48 2.48 -6.10 -9.03
C ASP A 48 3.96 -6.01 -8.60
N LEU A 49 4.19 -5.49 -7.39
CA LEU A 49 5.52 -5.39 -6.76
C LEU A 49 6.01 -6.71 -6.14
N ASN A 50 5.24 -7.79 -6.19
CA ASN A 50 5.58 -9.10 -5.62
C ASN A 50 5.87 -9.03 -4.09
N LEU A 51 5.07 -8.25 -3.37
CA LEU A 51 5.20 -8.00 -1.93
C LEU A 51 4.26 -8.85 -1.06
N ARG A 52 3.51 -9.77 -1.68
CA ARG A 52 2.49 -10.60 -1.05
C ARG A 52 2.87 -12.07 -1.06
#